data_AF-A0A497NWK9-F1
#
_entry.id   AF-A0A497NWK9-F1
#
_cell.length_a   1.000
_cell.length_b   1.000
_cell.length_c   1.000
_cell.angle_alpha   90.00
_cell.angle_beta   90.00
_cell.angle_gamma   90.00
#
_symmetry.space_group_name_H-M   'P 1'
#
loop_
_entity.id
_entity.type
_entity.pdbx_description
1 polymer ?
#
loop_
_entity_poly.entity_id
_entity_poly.type
_entity_poly.pdbx_seq_one_letter_code
_entity_poly.pdbx_strand_id
1 'polypeptide(L)'
;MLEEIPKRKIVVYKTLVDPTVVKIAGEKLKTKVFTRFMFLKPRPEEIQNVSVEKYYEPYFLVDGSYSMDYYRKRFYTLNVDRRVQEVIILDKTLTPDLPKTRSKKPYKSITLEGEERLLYENKACLLLNEAGREVNPRQVPSAPCEEHPKKVLKEFKEITKNVDMAPNKEIDILKSKIVRRPTDIERVVQEQFQVSERTVIYMPVYKLQFKNVRTGELKTVKIDGVTGRPILR
;
A
#
# COMPACT_ATOMS: atom_id res chain seq x y z
N MET A 1 8.99 -6.71 -19.54
CA MET A 1 8.78 -6.98 -18.11
C MET A 1 8.28 -8.40 -17.87
N LEU A 2 9.05 -9.19 -17.12
CA LEU A 2 8.60 -10.47 -16.55
C LEU A 2 7.73 -10.19 -15.31
N GLU A 3 6.62 -10.93 -15.15
CA GLU A 3 5.73 -10.79 -13.99
C GLU A 3 5.62 -12.09 -13.19
N GLU A 4 5.86 -12.00 -11.89
CA GLU A 4 5.67 -13.10 -10.94
C GLU A 4 4.63 -12.70 -9.90
N ILE A 5 3.41 -13.23 -10.04
CA ILE A 5 2.28 -12.90 -9.16
C ILE A 5 1.75 -14.20 -8.55
N PRO A 6 1.90 -14.42 -7.23
CA PRO A 6 1.40 -15.61 -6.58
C PRO A 6 -0.12 -15.59 -6.49
N LYS A 7 -0.71 -16.77 -6.23
CA LYS A 7 -2.13 -16.88 -5.88
C LYS A 7 -2.39 -16.15 -4.57
N ARG A 8 -3.55 -15.47 -4.50
CA ARG A 8 -3.99 -14.76 -3.30
C ARG A 8 -4.23 -15.77 -2.16
N LYS A 9 -3.50 -15.62 -1.06
CA LYS A 9 -3.73 -16.37 0.19
C LYS A 9 -4.93 -15.77 0.93
N ILE A 10 -5.70 -16.61 1.60
CA ILE A 10 -6.87 -16.20 2.39
C ILE A 10 -6.55 -16.47 3.85
N VAL A 11 -6.59 -15.42 4.65
CA VAL A 11 -6.46 -15.45 6.11
C VAL A 11 -7.76 -14.94 6.72
N VAL A 12 -8.25 -15.62 7.74
CA VAL A 12 -9.43 -15.21 8.51
C VAL A 12 -9.01 -15.18 9.96
N TYR A 13 -9.23 -14.06 10.64
CA TYR A 13 -8.87 -13.93 12.05
C TYR A 13 -9.94 -14.50 12.97
N LYS A 14 -9.51 -15.17 14.04
CA LYS A 14 -10.38 -15.63 15.11
C LYS A 14 -11.04 -14.43 15.79
N THR A 15 -12.33 -14.55 16.07
CA THR A 15 -13.00 -13.60 16.95
C THR A 15 -12.49 -13.84 18.38
N LEU A 16 -11.87 -12.84 19.00
CA LEU A 16 -11.33 -12.94 20.37
C LEU A 16 -12.22 -12.26 21.42
N VAL A 17 -13.28 -11.59 20.97
CA VAL A 17 -14.17 -10.80 21.82
C VAL A 17 -15.53 -11.48 21.96
N ASP A 18 -15.94 -11.68 23.22
CA ASP A 18 -17.26 -12.21 23.55
C ASP A 18 -18.38 -11.21 23.17
N PRO A 19 -19.51 -11.67 22.57
CA PRO A 19 -20.63 -10.81 22.21
C PRO A 19 -21.19 -9.94 23.35
N THR A 20 -21.06 -10.38 24.60
CA THR A 20 -21.46 -9.62 25.79
C THR A 20 -20.58 -8.38 25.98
N VAL A 21 -19.26 -8.52 25.76
CA VAL A 21 -18.31 -7.39 25.80
C VAL A 21 -18.66 -6.37 24.72
N VAL A 22 -19.02 -6.86 23.53
CA VAL A 22 -19.47 -6.02 22.41
C VAL A 22 -20.73 -5.22 22.77
N LYS A 23 -21.72 -5.87 23.38
CA LYS A 23 -22.95 -5.20 23.85
C LYS A 23 -22.64 -4.14 24.90
N ILE A 24 -21.79 -4.44 25.89
CA ILE A 24 -21.38 -3.48 26.92
C ILE A 24 -20.64 -2.28 26.32
N ALA A 25 -19.71 -2.53 25.40
CA ALA A 25 -18.99 -1.47 24.70
C ALA A 25 -19.93 -0.61 23.85
N GLY A 26 -20.86 -1.24 23.13
CA GLY A 26 -21.90 -0.56 22.37
C GLY A 26 -22.79 0.33 23.23
N GLU A 27 -23.24 -0.18 24.38
CA GLU A 27 -24.06 0.55 25.34
C GLU A 27 -23.34 1.81 25.87
N LYS A 28 -22.04 1.72 26.14
CA LYS A 28 -21.20 2.87 26.54
C LYS A 28 -21.07 3.92 25.43
N LEU A 29 -21.19 3.52 24.17
CA LEU A 29 -21.05 4.39 22.99
C LEU A 29 -22.37 4.98 22.52
N LYS A 30 -23.51 4.34 22.82
CA LYS A 30 -24.81 4.70 22.23
C LYS A 30 -25.15 6.18 22.41
N THR A 31 -25.01 6.74 23.61
CA THR A 31 -25.36 8.15 23.86
C THR A 31 -24.40 9.12 23.19
N LYS A 32 -23.10 8.79 23.13
CA LYS A 32 -22.08 9.60 22.45
C LYS A 32 -22.37 9.73 20.97
N VAL A 33 -22.80 8.63 20.34
CA VAL A 33 -23.02 8.56 18.89
C VAL A 33 -24.19 9.45 18.46
N PHE A 34 -25.20 9.68 19.30
CA PHE A 34 -26.32 10.59 19.02
C PHE A 34 -26.20 11.98 19.64
N THR A 35 -25.09 12.29 20.31
CA THR A 35 -24.88 13.64 20.85
C THR A 35 -24.72 14.61 19.69
N ARG A 36 -25.59 15.64 19.62
CA ARG A 36 -25.59 16.64 18.54
C ARG A 36 -25.29 18.01 19.13
N PHE A 37 -24.18 18.65 18.72
CA PHE A 37 -23.58 19.78 19.45
C PHE A 37 -23.23 19.39 20.90
N MET A 38 -22.32 20.11 21.58
CA MET A 38 -21.78 19.68 22.89
C MET A 38 -22.81 19.52 24.03
N PHE A 39 -24.10 19.80 23.81
CA PHE A 39 -25.09 19.92 24.89
C PHE A 39 -26.40 19.12 24.68
N LEU A 40 -26.76 18.69 23.46
CA LEU A 40 -27.99 17.90 23.23
C LEU A 40 -27.65 16.41 23.26
N LYS A 41 -27.42 15.89 24.48
CA LYS A 41 -27.22 14.46 24.72
C LYS A 41 -28.57 13.78 24.97
N PRO A 42 -28.99 12.82 24.13
CA PRO A 42 -30.21 12.07 24.36
C PRO A 42 -30.08 11.18 25.61
N ARG A 43 -31.23 10.91 26.23
CA ARG A 43 -31.30 9.96 27.35
C ARG A 43 -30.96 8.54 26.87
N PRO A 44 -30.26 7.71 27.67
CA PRO A 44 -29.92 6.35 27.28
C PRO A 44 -31.14 5.50 26.86
N GLU A 45 -32.29 5.74 27.48
CA GLU A 45 -33.54 5.02 27.23
C GLU A 45 -34.17 5.40 25.88
N GLU A 46 -33.82 6.59 25.35
CA GLU A 46 -34.24 7.03 24.01
C GLU A 46 -33.45 6.34 22.89
N ILE A 47 -32.39 5.59 23.23
CA ILE A 47 -31.55 4.90 22.25
C ILE A 47 -31.67 3.39 22.45
N GLN A 48 -32.29 2.75 21.47
CA GLN A 48 -32.43 1.30 21.44
C GLN A 48 -31.41 0.67 20.50
N ASN A 49 -30.79 -0.43 20.93
CA ASN A 49 -30.03 -1.28 20.02
C ASN A 49 -31.01 -2.07 19.15
N VAL A 50 -30.89 -1.92 17.84
CA VAL A 50 -31.76 -2.54 16.83
C VAL A 50 -31.18 -3.87 16.38
N SER A 51 -29.87 -3.92 16.14
CA SER A 51 -29.18 -5.15 15.76
C SER A 51 -27.74 -5.18 16.25
N VAL A 52 -27.24 -6.41 16.42
CA VAL A 52 -25.82 -6.73 16.59
C VAL A 52 -25.50 -7.83 15.58
N GLU A 53 -24.77 -7.47 14.54
CA GLU A 53 -24.41 -8.38 13.45
C GLU A 53 -22.90 -8.58 13.44
N LYS A 54 -22.44 -9.84 13.38
CA LYS A 54 -21.03 -10.14 13.13
C LYS A 54 -20.83 -10.38 11.65
N TYR A 55 -19.79 -9.78 11.09
CA TYR A 55 -19.38 -9.97 9.71
C TYR A 55 -17.85 -9.86 9.61
N TYR A 56 -17.28 -10.10 8.44
CA TYR A 56 -15.84 -9.95 8.24
C TYR A 56 -15.54 -8.84 7.25
N GLU A 57 -14.65 -7.91 7.63
CA GLU A 57 -14.12 -6.90 6.71
C GLU A 57 -12.82 -7.40 6.05
N PRO A 58 -12.71 -7.34 4.72
CA PRO A 58 -11.49 -7.72 4.02
C PRO A 58 -10.46 -6.58 3.99
N TYR A 59 -9.21 -6.94 4.22
CA TYR A 59 -8.03 -6.11 4.03
C TYR A 59 -7.02 -6.83 3.13
N PHE A 60 -6.38 -6.12 2.22
CA PHE A 60 -5.45 -6.68 1.25
C PHE A 60 -4.03 -6.28 1.62
N LEU A 61 -3.23 -7.26 2.00
CA LEU A 61 -1.79 -7.11 2.17
C LEU A 61 -1.12 -7.52 0.86
N VAL A 62 -0.40 -6.58 0.25
CA VAL A 62 0.39 -6.83 -0.95
C VAL A 62 1.79 -6.25 -0.78
N ASP A 63 2.80 -7.08 -1.00
CA ASP A 63 4.21 -6.69 -1.00
C ASP A 63 4.84 -7.10 -2.31
N GLY A 64 5.72 -6.26 -2.84
CA GLY A 64 6.41 -6.55 -4.07
C GLY A 64 7.48 -5.54 -4.45
N SER A 65 8.22 -5.92 -5.48
CA SER A 65 9.36 -5.20 -6.00
C SER A 65 9.30 -5.08 -7.51
N TYR A 66 9.80 -3.96 -8.01
CA TYR A 66 10.10 -3.72 -9.40
C TYR A 66 11.61 -3.54 -9.53
N SER A 67 12.26 -4.33 -10.39
CA SER A 67 13.69 -4.23 -10.66
C SER A 67 13.94 -4.11 -12.16
N MET A 68 14.98 -3.35 -12.51
CA MET A 68 15.38 -3.14 -13.89
C MET A 68 16.89 -3.05 -13.99
N ASP A 69 17.47 -4.01 -14.70
CA ASP A 69 18.87 -4.06 -15.09
C ASP A 69 18.97 -3.49 -16.51
N TYR A 70 19.72 -2.39 -16.65
CA TYR A 70 19.75 -1.64 -17.89
C TYR A 70 21.07 -0.94 -18.12
N TYR A 71 21.35 -0.62 -19.37
CA TYR A 71 22.42 0.27 -19.79
C TYR A 71 21.88 1.67 -20.03
N ARG A 72 22.66 2.68 -19.62
CA ARG A 72 22.49 4.06 -20.04
C ARG A 72 23.73 4.58 -20.73
N LYS A 73 23.56 5.59 -21.60
CA LYS A 73 24.67 6.39 -22.11
C LYS A 73 25.09 7.44 -21.09
N ARG A 74 26.40 7.59 -20.92
CA ARG A 74 27.00 8.62 -20.07
C ARG A 74 28.18 9.28 -20.78
N PHE A 75 28.22 10.60 -20.73
CA PHE A 75 29.34 11.38 -21.24
C PHE A 75 30.24 11.82 -20.09
N TYR A 76 31.52 11.47 -20.15
CA TYR A 76 32.53 11.86 -19.17
C TYR A 76 33.40 12.97 -19.75
N THR A 77 33.55 14.06 -19.00
CA THR A 77 34.42 15.16 -19.40
C THR A 77 35.74 15.08 -18.65
N LEU A 78 36.84 14.98 -19.39
CA LEU A 78 38.19 15.04 -18.83
C LEU A 78 38.82 16.38 -19.17
N ASN A 79 39.31 17.08 -18.15
CA ASN A 79 40.02 18.34 -18.33
C ASN A 79 41.51 18.07 -18.55
N VAL A 80 42.09 18.72 -19.56
CA VAL A 80 43.50 18.60 -19.92
C VAL A 80 44.16 19.97 -20.02
N ASP A 81 45.50 20.01 -19.93
CA ASP A 81 46.27 21.26 -20.06
C ASP A 81 45.96 21.96 -21.39
N ARG A 82 45.91 23.29 -21.38
CA ARG A 82 45.60 24.10 -22.56
C ARG A 82 46.51 23.86 -23.77
N ARG A 83 47.73 23.36 -23.55
CA ARG A 83 48.74 23.10 -24.59
C ARG A 83 48.58 21.72 -25.23
N VAL A 84 47.76 20.83 -24.65
CA VAL A 84 47.50 19.50 -25.21
C VAL A 84 46.85 19.65 -26.59
N GLN A 85 47.42 18.96 -27.58
CA GLN A 85 46.92 18.95 -28.96
C GLN A 85 46.09 17.71 -29.26
N GLU A 86 46.48 16.56 -28.70
CA GLU A 86 45.79 15.29 -28.84
C GLU A 86 45.89 14.48 -27.53
N VAL A 87 44.93 13.61 -27.30
CA VAL A 87 44.89 12.66 -26.17
C VAL A 87 44.59 11.28 -26.73
N ILE A 88 45.40 10.28 -26.38
CA ILE A 88 45.20 8.89 -26.80
C ILE A 88 44.66 8.09 -25.61
N ILE A 89 43.46 7.51 -25.77
CA ILE A 89 42.81 6.66 -24.75
C ILE A 89 42.28 5.41 -25.44
N LEU A 90 42.65 4.23 -24.93
CA LEU A 90 42.25 2.93 -25.50
C LEU A 90 42.50 2.87 -27.02
N ASP A 91 43.69 3.29 -27.43
CA ASP A 91 44.17 3.34 -28.81
C ASP A 91 43.34 4.24 -29.76
N LYS A 92 42.48 5.11 -29.21
CA LYS A 92 41.78 6.15 -29.97
C LYS A 92 42.39 7.52 -29.71
N THR A 93 42.77 8.20 -30.79
CA THR A 93 43.23 9.60 -30.75
C THR A 93 42.02 10.54 -30.72
N LEU A 94 41.96 11.39 -29.70
CA LEU A 94 40.90 12.36 -29.47
C LEU A 94 41.47 13.77 -29.45
N THR A 95 40.83 14.68 -30.19
CA THR A 95 41.20 16.09 -30.24
C THR A 95 40.45 16.84 -29.13
N PRO A 96 41.14 17.54 -28.21
CA PRO A 96 40.48 18.35 -27.18
C PRO A 96 39.69 19.52 -27.78
N ASP A 97 38.53 19.80 -27.19
CA ASP A 97 37.68 20.94 -27.50
C ASP A 97 38.43 22.27 -27.34
N LEU A 98 37.87 23.34 -27.92
CA LEU A 98 38.41 24.69 -27.76
C LEU A 98 38.55 25.08 -26.28
N PRO A 99 39.59 25.87 -25.92
CA PRO A 99 39.87 26.20 -24.53
C PRO A 99 38.69 26.92 -23.87
N LYS A 100 38.26 26.45 -22.70
CA LYS A 100 37.20 27.12 -21.92
C LYS A 100 37.81 28.30 -21.17
N THR A 101 37.65 29.50 -21.73
CA THR A 101 38.26 30.77 -21.26
C THR A 101 37.60 31.38 -20.02
N ARG A 102 36.46 30.85 -19.55
CA ARG A 102 35.71 31.38 -18.39
C ARG A 102 36.26 30.99 -17.01
N SER A 103 37.40 30.30 -16.95
CA SER A 103 38.00 29.80 -15.70
C SER A 103 39.33 30.50 -15.38
N LYS A 104 39.67 30.62 -14.09
CA LYS A 104 40.93 31.28 -13.63
C LYS A 104 42.21 30.66 -14.21
N LYS A 105 42.14 29.41 -14.67
CA LYS A 105 43.20 28.72 -15.42
C LYS A 105 42.59 28.08 -16.67
N PRO A 106 42.94 28.54 -17.88
CA PRO A 106 42.37 27.98 -19.11
C PRO A 106 42.77 26.51 -19.26
N TYR A 107 41.82 25.68 -19.62
CA TYR A 107 41.97 24.25 -19.89
C TYR A 107 41.20 23.88 -21.15
N LYS A 108 41.57 22.75 -21.77
CA LYS A 108 40.76 22.11 -22.82
C LYS A 108 40.05 20.90 -22.21
N SER A 109 38.97 20.45 -22.85
CA SER A 109 38.25 19.25 -22.43
C SER A 109 38.17 18.24 -23.55
N ILE A 110 38.18 16.95 -23.22
CA ILE A 110 37.70 15.89 -24.11
C ILE A 110 36.44 15.29 -23.49
N THR A 111 35.51 14.86 -24.36
CA THR A 111 34.31 14.16 -23.95
C THR A 111 34.41 12.71 -24.40
N LEU A 112 34.24 11.79 -23.46
CA LEU A 112 34.21 10.35 -23.72
C LEU A 112 32.78 9.85 -23.56
N GLU A 113 32.28 9.15 -24.58
CA GLU A 113 31.03 8.40 -24.47
C GLU A 113 31.33 7.04 -23.83
N GLY A 114 30.56 6.69 -22.80
CA GLY A 114 30.57 5.37 -22.19
C GLY A 114 29.16 4.86 -21.98
N GLU A 115 29.04 3.55 -21.83
CA GLU A 115 27.82 2.89 -21.38
C GLU A 115 28.00 2.43 -19.93
N GLU A 116 27.02 2.73 -19.08
CA GLU A 116 26.98 2.25 -17.70
C GLU A 116 25.85 1.23 -17.56
N ARG A 117 26.14 0.06 -16.97
CA ARG A 117 25.10 -0.89 -16.55
C ARG A 117 24.68 -0.57 -15.12
N LEU A 118 23.37 -0.42 -14.91
CA LEU A 118 22.78 -0.02 -13.65
C LEU A 118 21.69 -1.02 -13.25
N LEU A 119 21.56 -1.23 -11.94
CA LEU A 119 20.45 -1.92 -11.33
C LEU A 119 19.56 -0.91 -10.62
N TYR A 120 18.32 -0.79 -11.07
CA TYR A 120 17.28 0.02 -10.44
C TYR A 120 16.31 -0.89 -9.68
N GLU A 121 15.97 -0.53 -8.45
CA GLU A 121 15.00 -1.27 -7.64
C GLU A 121 14.04 -0.31 -6.91
N ASN A 122 12.74 -0.64 -6.95
CA ASN A 122 11.71 -0.06 -6.10
C ASN A 122 10.93 -1.16 -5.40
N LYS A 123 10.55 -0.94 -4.14
CA LYS A 123 9.77 -1.89 -3.35
C LYS A 123 8.65 -1.17 -2.61
N ALA A 124 7.52 -1.84 -2.41
CA ALA A 124 6.46 -1.32 -1.56
C ALA A 124 5.64 -2.47 -0.96
N CYS A 125 5.29 -2.29 0.32
CA CYS A 125 4.34 -3.12 1.04
C CYS A 125 3.13 -2.26 1.39
N LEU A 126 1.94 -2.70 0.98
CA LEU A 126 0.69 -1.96 1.09
C LEU A 126 -0.33 -2.78 1.85
N LEU A 127 -1.05 -2.11 2.75
CA LEU A 127 -2.24 -2.64 3.39
C LEU A 127 -3.44 -1.81 2.93
N LEU A 128 -4.36 -2.43 2.21
CA LEU A 128 -5.49 -1.77 1.58
C LEU A 128 -6.81 -2.24 2.20
N ASN A 129 -7.78 -1.35 2.32
CA ASN A 129 -9.15 -1.74 2.61
C ASN A 129 -9.90 -2.20 1.34
N GLU A 130 -11.14 -2.64 1.49
CA GLU A 130 -12.02 -3.06 0.40
C GLU A 130 -12.18 -2.03 -0.74
N ALA A 131 -12.10 -0.73 -0.44
CA ALA A 131 -12.16 0.31 -1.45
C ALA A 131 -10.85 0.47 -2.25
N GLY A 132 -9.79 -0.24 -1.86
CA GLY A 132 -8.43 -0.09 -2.40
C GLY A 132 -7.68 1.12 -1.86
N ARG A 133 -8.11 1.67 -0.71
CA ARG A 133 -7.38 2.76 -0.04
C ARG A 133 -6.39 2.18 0.95
N GLU A 134 -5.20 2.73 0.97
CA GLU A 134 -4.19 2.38 1.97
C GLU A 134 -4.67 2.75 3.38
N VAL A 135 -4.45 1.85 4.32
CA VAL A 135 -4.81 2.02 5.72
C VAL A 135 -3.60 1.85 6.62
N ASN A 136 -3.66 2.47 7.80
CA ASN A 136 -2.60 2.31 8.78
C ASN A 136 -2.59 0.85 9.31
N PRO A 137 -1.43 0.19 9.42
CA PRO A 137 -1.33 -1.17 9.96
C PRO A 137 -1.97 -1.36 11.34
N ARG A 138 -2.03 -0.31 12.17
CA ARG A 138 -2.71 -0.33 13.48
C ARG A 138 -4.22 -0.57 13.38
N GLN A 139 -4.83 -0.39 12.21
CA GLN A 139 -6.25 -0.69 11.96
C GLN A 139 -6.52 -2.18 11.77
N VAL A 140 -5.48 -2.99 11.54
CA VAL A 140 -5.57 -4.44 11.39
C VAL A 140 -4.71 -5.09 12.49
N PRO A 141 -5.25 -5.30 13.70
CA PRO A 141 -4.51 -5.92 14.79
C PRO A 141 -4.09 -7.34 14.43
N SER A 142 -3.00 -7.81 15.00
CA SER A 142 -2.61 -9.21 14.89
C SER A 142 -3.58 -10.09 15.67
N ALA A 143 -3.98 -11.22 15.09
CA ALA A 143 -4.83 -12.22 15.72
C ALA A 143 -4.48 -13.62 15.21
N PRO A 144 -4.77 -14.68 16.00
CA PRO A 144 -4.70 -16.05 15.52
C PRO A 144 -5.62 -16.26 14.31
N CYS A 145 -5.19 -17.10 13.37
CA CYS A 145 -6.00 -17.47 12.21
C CYS A 145 -7.03 -18.54 12.58
N GLU A 146 -8.20 -18.49 11.96
CA GLU A 146 -9.17 -19.58 11.95
C GLU A 146 -8.56 -20.84 11.31
N GLU A 147 -8.86 -22.01 11.87
CA GLU A 147 -8.34 -23.30 11.36
C GLU A 147 -9.01 -23.70 10.04
N HIS A 148 -10.26 -23.26 9.83
CA HIS A 148 -11.03 -23.53 8.61
C HIS A 148 -11.58 -22.24 7.98
N PRO A 149 -10.72 -21.35 7.44
CA PRO A 149 -11.10 -20.04 6.90
C PRO A 149 -12.25 -20.08 5.90
N LYS A 150 -12.23 -21.06 4.98
CA LYS A 150 -13.26 -21.23 3.94
C LYS A 150 -14.62 -21.60 4.51
N LYS A 151 -14.67 -22.33 5.63
CA LYS A 151 -15.93 -22.72 6.27
C LYS A 151 -16.56 -21.49 6.94
N VAL A 152 -15.77 -20.76 7.72
CA VAL A 152 -16.19 -19.52 8.39
C VAL A 152 -16.73 -18.52 7.36
N LEU A 153 -15.98 -18.22 6.29
CA LEU A 153 -16.45 -17.23 5.32
C LEU A 153 -17.69 -17.68 4.53
N LYS A 154 -17.93 -18.99 4.36
CA LYS A 154 -19.18 -19.50 3.77
C LYS A 154 -20.36 -19.28 4.71
N GLU A 155 -20.19 -19.56 5.99
CA GLU A 155 -21.22 -19.34 7.02
C GLU A 155 -21.64 -17.86 7.07
N PHE A 156 -20.70 -16.93 6.92
CA PHE A 156 -20.96 -15.49 6.89
C PHE A 156 -21.29 -14.93 5.49
N LYS A 157 -21.38 -15.79 4.45
CA LYS A 157 -21.60 -15.39 3.04
C LYS A 157 -20.56 -14.38 2.51
N GLU A 158 -19.39 -14.31 3.11
CA GLU A 158 -18.32 -13.37 2.79
C GLU A 158 -17.46 -13.83 1.61
N ILE A 159 -17.48 -15.12 1.28
CA ILE A 159 -16.89 -15.62 0.02
C ILE A 159 -17.76 -15.21 -1.19
N THR A 160 -19.07 -15.07 -1.00
CA THR A 160 -20.05 -14.81 -2.07
C THR A 160 -20.46 -13.35 -2.16
N LYS A 161 -20.32 -12.57 -1.09
CA LYS A 161 -20.20 -11.11 -1.23
C LYS A 161 -18.93 -10.90 -2.01
N ASN A 162 -19.08 -10.58 -3.30
CA ASN A 162 -17.99 -10.14 -4.13
C ASN A 162 -17.23 -9.12 -3.31
N VAL A 163 -16.01 -9.44 -2.90
CA VAL A 163 -15.04 -8.43 -2.51
C VAL A 163 -15.18 -7.35 -3.57
N ASP A 164 -15.69 -6.16 -3.23
CA ASP A 164 -16.01 -5.12 -4.23
C ASP A 164 -14.77 -4.68 -5.02
N MET A 165 -13.59 -5.06 -4.51
CA MET A 165 -12.32 -4.99 -5.19
C MET A 165 -12.26 -5.98 -6.38
N ALA A 166 -12.24 -5.43 -7.59
CA ALA A 166 -11.99 -6.19 -8.82
C ALA A 166 -10.79 -7.15 -8.66
N PRO A 167 -10.83 -8.34 -9.30
CA PRO A 167 -9.71 -9.28 -9.25
C PRO A 167 -8.40 -8.56 -9.60
N ASN A 168 -7.42 -8.61 -8.70
CA ASN A 168 -6.08 -8.01 -8.85
C ASN A 168 -5.96 -6.47 -8.71
N LYS A 169 -7.01 -5.72 -8.32
CA LYS A 169 -6.86 -4.26 -8.11
C LYS A 169 -5.74 -3.90 -7.12
N GLU A 170 -5.43 -4.77 -6.16
CA GLU A 170 -4.31 -4.58 -5.22
C GLU A 170 -2.94 -4.61 -5.95
N ILE A 171 -2.84 -5.41 -7.01
CA ILE A 171 -1.65 -5.51 -7.85
C ILE A 171 -1.51 -4.26 -8.71
N ASP A 172 -2.61 -3.76 -9.28
CA ASP A 172 -2.59 -2.53 -10.10
C ASP A 172 -2.17 -1.31 -9.27
N ILE A 173 -2.68 -1.22 -8.03
CA ILE A 173 -2.27 -0.18 -7.08
C ILE A 173 -0.78 -0.32 -6.77
N LEU A 174 -0.29 -1.53 -6.49
CA LEU A 174 1.14 -1.75 -6.25
C LEU A 174 1.98 -1.35 -7.47
N LYS A 175 1.62 -1.81 -8.67
CA LYS A 175 2.30 -1.47 -9.93
C LYS A 175 2.38 0.04 -10.12
N SER A 176 1.28 0.76 -9.92
CA SER A 176 1.25 2.23 -10.06
C SER A 176 2.22 2.95 -9.12
N LYS A 177 2.55 2.34 -7.97
CA LYS A 177 3.50 2.92 -7.02
C LYS A 177 4.95 2.63 -7.40
N ILE A 178 5.27 1.40 -7.79
CA ILE A 178 6.67 0.94 -7.87
C ILE A 178 7.22 0.81 -9.30
N VAL A 179 6.36 0.59 -10.30
CA VAL A 179 6.79 0.47 -11.71
C VAL A 179 7.06 1.86 -12.26
N ARG A 180 8.30 2.30 -12.12
CA ARG A 180 8.79 3.59 -12.61
C ARG A 180 10.07 3.37 -13.38
N ARG A 181 9.99 3.43 -14.71
CA ARG A 181 11.15 3.29 -15.57
C ARG A 181 12.02 4.55 -15.49
N PRO A 182 13.32 4.46 -15.19
CA PRO A 182 14.28 5.53 -15.43
C PRO A 182 14.14 6.12 -16.83
N THR A 183 14.39 7.42 -16.97
CA THR A 183 14.23 8.13 -18.25
C THR A 183 15.48 8.05 -19.14
N ASP A 184 16.60 7.62 -18.58
CA ASP A 184 17.93 7.57 -19.22
C ASP A 184 18.28 6.17 -19.78
N ILE A 185 17.26 5.32 -19.97
CA ILE A 185 17.46 3.95 -20.46
C ILE A 185 17.87 3.98 -21.93
N GLU A 186 19.00 3.35 -22.25
CA GLU A 186 19.41 3.08 -23.63
C GLU A 186 19.03 1.64 -24.03
N ARG A 187 19.34 0.66 -23.17
CA ARG A 187 19.09 -0.76 -23.43
C ARG A 187 18.72 -1.49 -22.16
N VAL A 188 17.64 -2.27 -22.19
CA VAL A 188 17.20 -3.09 -21.06
C VAL A 188 17.84 -4.48 -21.17
N VAL A 189 18.45 -4.95 -20.09
CA VAL A 189 18.94 -6.33 -19.95
C VAL A 189 17.82 -7.21 -19.38
N GLN A 190 17.24 -6.76 -18.26
CA GLN A 190 16.16 -7.47 -17.58
C GLN A 190 15.23 -6.46 -16.89
N GLU A 191 13.94 -6.74 -16.90
CA GLU A 191 12.92 -5.95 -16.24
C GLU A 191 11.93 -6.91 -15.58
N GLN A 192 11.77 -6.80 -14.27
CA GLN A 192 10.96 -7.74 -13.47
C GLN A 192 10.04 -6.99 -12.52
N PHE A 193 8.79 -7.45 -12.46
CA PHE A 193 7.84 -7.10 -11.41
C PHE A 193 7.48 -8.37 -10.65
N GLN A 194 7.75 -8.38 -9.35
CA GLN A 194 7.56 -9.55 -8.50
C GLN A 194 6.72 -9.18 -7.28
N VAL A 195 5.74 -10.02 -6.97
CA VAL A 195 4.90 -9.89 -5.78
C VAL A 195 5.34 -10.96 -4.78
N SER A 196 5.92 -10.52 -3.67
CA SER A 196 6.43 -11.40 -2.60
C SER A 196 5.31 -11.88 -1.68
N GLU A 197 4.33 -11.02 -1.39
CA GLU A 197 3.18 -11.35 -0.55
C GLU A 197 1.88 -10.87 -1.18
N ARG A 198 0.86 -11.73 -1.14
CA ARG A 198 -0.47 -11.44 -1.68
C ARG A 198 -1.53 -12.13 -0.83
N THR A 199 -2.05 -11.41 0.15
CA THR A 199 -2.96 -11.97 1.16
C THR A 199 -4.20 -11.10 1.34
N VAL A 200 -5.37 -11.74 1.41
CA VAL A 200 -6.58 -11.10 1.95
C VAL A 200 -6.78 -11.56 3.39
N ILE A 201 -6.88 -10.59 4.28
CA ILE A 201 -7.13 -10.76 5.72
C ILE A 201 -8.58 -10.39 5.97
N TYR A 202 -9.38 -11.36 6.41
CA TYR A 202 -10.74 -11.15 6.85
C TYR A 202 -10.75 -10.94 8.36
N MET A 203 -11.05 -9.71 8.77
CA MET A 203 -11.07 -9.30 10.18
C MET A 203 -12.50 -9.33 10.72
N PRO A 204 -12.77 -9.98 11.86
CA PRO A 204 -14.11 -10.02 12.45
C PRO A 204 -14.50 -8.63 12.94
N VAL A 205 -15.68 -8.17 12.57
CA VAL A 205 -16.25 -6.88 12.98
C VAL A 205 -17.69 -7.10 13.44
N TYR A 206 -18.03 -6.48 14.57
CA TYR A 206 -19.40 -6.37 15.03
C TYR A 206 -19.99 -5.03 14.58
N LYS A 207 -21.09 -5.08 13.84
CA LYS A 207 -21.92 -3.95 13.46
C LYS A 207 -23.08 -3.82 14.45
N LEU A 208 -23.11 -2.73 15.18
CA LEU A 208 -24.21 -2.39 16.07
C LEU A 208 -25.03 -1.28 15.44
N GLN A 209 -26.32 -1.52 15.23
CA GLN A 209 -27.25 -0.48 14.83
C GLN A 209 -28.03 0.02 16.04
N PHE A 210 -28.10 1.34 16.17
CA PHE A 210 -28.88 2.01 17.20
C PHE A 210 -29.93 2.90 16.55
N LYS A 211 -31.10 2.99 17.17
CA LYS A 211 -32.18 3.89 16.79
C LYS A 211 -32.47 4.85 17.93
N ASN A 212 -32.51 6.14 17.63
CA ASN A 212 -33.12 7.10 18.50
C ASN A 212 -34.64 7.02 18.33
N VAL A 213 -35.38 6.60 19.36
CA VAL A 213 -36.83 6.39 19.28
C VAL A 213 -37.60 7.70 19.15
N ARG A 214 -37.02 8.82 19.60
CA ARG A 214 -37.63 10.16 19.54
C ARG A 214 -37.50 10.78 18.15
N THR A 215 -36.34 10.64 17.52
CA THR A 215 -36.07 11.25 16.20
C THR A 215 -36.21 10.28 15.04
N GLY A 216 -36.24 8.98 15.31
CA GLY A 216 -36.18 7.92 14.29
C GLY A 216 -34.79 7.69 13.69
N GLU A 217 -33.79 8.50 14.05
CA GLU A 217 -32.45 8.46 13.48
C GLU A 217 -31.75 7.12 13.75
N LEU A 218 -31.14 6.54 12.71
CA LEU A 218 -30.34 5.33 12.79
C LEU A 218 -28.85 5.66 12.74
N LYS A 219 -28.06 5.09 13.66
CA LYS A 219 -26.60 5.20 13.63
C LYS A 219 -25.96 3.83 13.80
N THR A 220 -24.86 3.63 13.10
CA THR A 220 -24.08 2.39 13.13
C THR A 220 -22.76 2.63 13.86
N VAL A 221 -22.41 1.70 14.75
CA VAL A 221 -21.10 1.61 15.38
C VAL A 221 -20.46 0.30 14.97
N LYS A 222 -19.17 0.34 14.65
CA LYS A 222 -18.37 -0.86 14.39
C LYS A 222 -17.43 -1.11 15.56
N ILE A 223 -17.39 -2.35 16.02
CA ILE A 223 -16.49 -2.81 17.08
C ILE A 223 -15.59 -3.90 16.49
N ASP A 224 -14.29 -3.74 16.68
CA ASP A 224 -13.29 -4.73 16.31
C ASP A 224 -13.50 -6.02 17.10
N GLY A 225 -13.70 -7.14 16.40
CA GLY A 225 -13.94 -8.47 16.99
C GLY A 225 -12.67 -9.14 17.53
N VAL A 226 -11.51 -8.53 17.38
CA VAL A 226 -10.22 -8.93 17.96
C VAL A 226 -9.94 -8.12 19.24
N THR A 227 -10.07 -6.79 19.18
CA THR A 227 -9.66 -5.92 20.30
C THR A 227 -10.81 -5.44 21.20
N GLY A 228 -12.06 -5.52 20.72
CA GLY A 228 -13.25 -5.03 21.42
C GLY A 228 -13.37 -3.50 21.42
N ARG A 229 -12.50 -2.81 20.67
CA ARG A 229 -12.48 -1.35 20.58
C ARG A 229 -13.35 -0.85 19.42
N PRO A 230 -13.92 0.37 19.52
CA PRO A 230 -14.63 0.97 18.40
C PRO A 230 -13.68 1.24 17.24
N ILE A 231 -14.11 0.88 16.04
CA ILE A 231 -13.42 1.24 14.79
C ILE A 231 -13.88 2.65 14.43
N LEU A 232 -13.01 3.64 14.66
CA LEU A 232 -13.22 5.03 14.26
C LEU A 232 -12.73 5.17 12.81
N ARG A 233 -13.63 5.51 11.88
CA ARG A 233 -13.31 5.83 10.49
C ARG A 233 -13.55 7.31 10.23
#